data_AF-A0A8S3KFD8-F1
#
_entry.id   AF-A0A8S3KFD8-F1
#
_cell.length_a   1.000
_cell.length_b   1.000
_cell.length_c   1.000
_cell.angle_alpha   90.00
_cell.angle_beta   90.00
_cell.angle_gamma   90.00
#
_symmetry.space_group_name_H-M   'P 1'
#
loop_
_entity.id
_entity.type
_entity.pdbx_description
1 polymer ?
#
loop_
_entity_poly.entity_id
_entity_poly.type
_entity_poly.pdbx_seq_one_letter_code
_entity_poly.pdbx_strand_id
1 'polypeptide(L)'
;SIDAKDLPHFPVGNICADTPTGDPTKTIVIGSHSDSVTAGAGINDNGSGSAANLALAVTLARLFRSPTYPKYKYRVRFCWWGAEEIGLLGSDYHVKQAKTSNAVGERLSDYLINLNY
;
A
#
# COMPACT_ATOMS: atom_id res chain seq x y z
N SER A 1 20.09 9.71 20.99
CA SER A 1 19.16 9.30 19.93
C SER A 1 19.94 9.27 18.63
N ILE A 2 19.89 8.17 17.89
CA ILE A 2 20.48 8.08 16.55
C ILE A 2 19.54 8.77 15.56
N ASP A 3 20.07 9.71 14.76
CA ASP A 3 19.30 10.42 13.73
C ASP A 3 19.12 9.48 12.53
N ALA A 4 17.95 9.51 11.88
CA ALA A 4 17.63 8.68 10.72
C ALA A 4 18.62 8.88 9.56
N LYS A 5 19.32 10.03 9.56
CA LYS A 5 20.37 10.40 8.60
C LYS A 5 21.69 9.65 8.79
N ASP A 6 21.88 9.00 9.94
CA ASP A 6 23.10 8.30 10.31
C ASP A 6 23.04 6.78 10.06
N LEU A 7 21.91 6.27 9.54
CA LEU A 7 21.76 4.87 9.15
C LEU A 7 22.34 4.63 7.74
N PRO A 8 22.92 3.44 7.47
CA PRO A 8 23.40 3.12 6.13
C PRO A 8 22.25 3.19 5.10
N HIS A 9 22.56 3.66 3.90
CA HIS A 9 21.59 3.76 2.79
C HIS A 9 21.22 2.36 2.28
N PHE A 10 20.26 1.71 2.93
CA PHE A 10 19.63 0.51 2.39
C PHE A 10 18.46 0.91 1.48
N PRO A 11 18.35 0.36 0.25
CA PRO A 11 17.18 0.59 -0.58
C PRO A 11 15.95 0.00 0.11
N VAL A 12 15.04 0.88 0.50
CA VAL A 12 13.72 0.54 1.02
C VAL A 12 12.69 0.83 -0.07
N GLY A 13 11.75 -0.08 -0.27
CA GLY A 13 10.79 -0.01 -1.38
C GLY A 13 9.39 -0.32 -0.91
N ASN A 14 8.41 0.39 -1.47
CA ASN A 14 7.01 0.03 -1.33
C ASN A 14 6.67 -1.06 -2.34
N ILE A 15 5.89 -2.06 -1.90
CA ILE A 15 5.33 -3.06 -2.78
C ILE A 15 3.87 -2.73 -2.97
N CYS A 16 3.44 -2.48 -4.22
CA CYS A 16 2.04 -2.25 -4.54
C CYS A 16 1.56 -3.23 -5.61
N ALA A 17 0.31 -3.68 -5.51
CA ALA A 17 -0.35 -4.56 -6.45
C ALA A 17 -1.75 -4.05 -6.79
N ASP A 18 -2.05 -3.97 -8.09
CA ASP A 18 -3.35 -3.53 -8.60
C ASP A 18 -4.25 -4.72 -8.96
N THR A 19 -5.56 -4.53 -8.83
CA THR A 19 -6.53 -5.47 -9.40
C THR A 19 -6.38 -5.53 -10.93
N PRO A 20 -6.60 -6.71 -11.55
CA PRO A 20 -6.38 -6.89 -12.99
C PRO A 20 -7.40 -6.14 -13.88
N THR A 21 -8.48 -5.63 -13.29
CA THR A 21 -9.51 -4.84 -13.96
C THR A 21 -9.93 -3.67 -13.07
N GLY A 22 -10.66 -2.73 -13.65
CA GLY A 22 -11.16 -1.53 -12.97
C GLY A 22 -10.65 -0.27 -13.66
N ASP A 23 -11.34 0.85 -13.43
CA ASP A 23 -10.97 2.13 -14.00
C ASP A 23 -9.73 2.70 -13.27
N PRO A 24 -8.57 2.86 -13.95
CA PRO A 24 -7.36 3.38 -13.31
C PRO A 24 -7.49 4.86 -12.90
N THR A 25 -8.44 5.61 -13.46
CA THR A 25 -8.74 6.99 -13.03
C THR A 25 -9.59 7.05 -11.75
N LYS A 26 -9.99 5.89 -11.22
CA LYS A 26 -10.80 5.72 -10.02
C LYS A 26 -10.23 4.60 -9.17
N THR A 27 -9.17 4.94 -8.46
CA THR A 27 -8.36 4.00 -7.68
C THR A 27 -8.67 4.13 -6.20
N ILE A 28 -8.94 3.00 -5.56
CA ILE A 28 -8.98 2.87 -4.11
C ILE A 28 -7.63 2.32 -3.67
N VAL A 29 -6.90 3.07 -2.87
CA VAL A 29 -5.60 2.63 -2.33
C VAL A 29 -5.80 2.12 -0.90
N ILE A 30 -5.34 0.89 -0.66
CA ILE A 30 -5.37 0.21 0.63
C ILE A 30 -3.92 -0.10 1.02
N GLY A 31 -3.39 0.73 1.89
CA GLY A 31 -2.05 0.63 2.45
C GLY A 31 -2.05 -0.04 3.82
N SER A 32 -1.01 -0.82 4.07
CA SER A 32 -0.64 -1.29 5.42
C SER A 32 0.85 -1.10 5.65
N HIS A 33 1.25 -0.78 6.86
CA HIS A 33 2.67 -0.72 7.20
C HIS A 33 3.31 -2.10 7.31
N SER A 34 4.60 -2.18 6.95
CA SER A 34 5.34 -3.44 6.78
C SER A 34 6.46 -3.60 7.81
N ASP A 35 6.46 -2.83 8.90
CA ASP A 35 7.68 -2.66 9.67
C ASP A 35 7.44 -2.29 11.14
N SER A 36 8.26 -2.88 12.00
CA SER A 36 8.27 -3.00 13.48
C SER A 36 8.61 -1.73 14.25
N VAL A 37 8.31 -1.69 15.55
CA VAL A 37 9.03 -0.82 16.50
C VAL A 37 10.23 -1.55 17.10
N THR A 38 11.21 -0.80 17.60
CA THR A 38 12.50 -1.29 18.15
C THR A 38 12.39 -2.09 19.46
N ALA A 39 11.17 -2.30 19.99
CA ALA A 39 10.94 -2.89 21.32
C ALA A 39 10.46 -4.35 21.30
N GLY A 40 10.27 -4.98 20.14
CA GLY A 40 9.80 -6.36 20.06
C GLY A 40 9.87 -6.90 18.64
N ALA A 41 9.88 -8.23 18.50
CA ALA A 41 9.98 -8.89 17.20
C ALA A 41 8.87 -8.39 16.24
N GLY A 42 9.27 -7.89 15.07
CA GLY A 42 8.37 -7.34 14.03
C GLY A 42 7.29 -8.28 13.50
N ILE A 43 7.26 -9.52 13.99
CA ILE A 43 6.15 -10.46 13.81
C ILE A 43 4.90 -10.09 14.62
N ASN A 44 5.05 -9.33 15.72
CA ASN A 44 3.99 -9.13 16.71
C ASN A 44 3.36 -7.73 16.73
N ASP A 45 3.91 -6.75 16.01
CA ASP A 45 3.33 -5.39 15.98
C ASP A 45 2.65 -5.06 14.65
N ASN A 46 3.16 -5.54 13.50
CA ASN A 46 2.61 -5.18 12.17
C ASN A 46 2.34 -6.36 11.22
N GLY A 47 2.46 -7.59 11.74
CA GLY A 47 2.02 -8.79 11.02
C GLY A 47 0.50 -8.79 10.75
N SER A 48 -0.31 -8.21 11.64
CA SER A 48 -1.77 -8.22 11.55
C SER A 48 -2.31 -7.29 10.46
N GLY A 49 -1.80 -6.06 10.34
CA GLY A 49 -2.19 -5.10 9.30
C GLY A 49 -1.80 -5.58 7.91
N SER A 50 -0.55 -6.02 7.75
CA SER A 50 -0.05 -6.62 6.50
C SER A 50 -0.78 -7.92 6.13
N ALA A 51 -1.10 -8.79 7.12
CA ALA A 51 -1.87 -10.01 6.89
C ALA A 51 -3.35 -9.73 6.59
N ALA A 52 -3.95 -8.72 7.21
CA ALA A 52 -5.31 -8.28 6.92
C ALA A 52 -5.40 -7.72 5.49
N ASN A 53 -4.41 -6.93 5.08
CA ASN A 53 -4.33 -6.39 3.72
C ASN A 53 -4.22 -7.51 2.68
N LEU A 54 -3.37 -8.52 2.95
CA LEU A 54 -3.25 -9.71 2.12
C LEU A 54 -4.55 -10.54 2.10
N ALA A 55 -5.17 -10.75 3.27
CA ALA A 55 -6.41 -11.50 3.38
C ALA A 55 -7.55 -10.85 2.59
N LEU A 56 -7.63 -9.51 2.61
CA LEU A 56 -8.57 -8.73 1.81
C LEU A 56 -8.30 -8.92 0.32
N ALA A 57 -7.05 -8.76 -0.12
CA ALA A 57 -6.66 -8.95 -1.52
C ALA A 57 -7.02 -10.36 -2.03
N VAL A 58 -6.73 -11.40 -1.25
CA VAL A 58 -7.06 -12.80 -1.59
C VAL A 58 -8.58 -13.03 -1.63
N THR A 59 -9.31 -12.45 -0.68
CA THR A 59 -10.78 -12.60 -0.60
C THR A 59 -11.45 -11.95 -1.81
N LEU A 60 -11.07 -10.73 -2.16
CA LEU A 60 -11.58 -10.07 -3.37
C LEU A 60 -11.19 -10.88 -4.62
N ALA A 61 -9.93 -11.29 -4.77
CA ALA A 61 -9.50 -12.08 -5.91
C ALA A 61 -10.28 -13.42 -6.06
N ARG A 62 -10.79 -14.00 -4.97
CA ARG A 62 -11.69 -15.16 -5.01
C ARG A 62 -13.10 -14.78 -5.44
N LEU A 63 -13.69 -13.74 -4.86
CA LEU A 63 -15.05 -13.29 -5.19
C LEU A 63 -15.18 -12.94 -6.68
N PHE A 64 -14.23 -12.18 -7.21
CA PHE A 64 -14.25 -11.70 -8.60
C PHE A 64 -13.85 -12.75 -9.64
N ARG A 65 -13.40 -13.95 -9.22
CA ARG A 65 -13.27 -15.11 -10.11
C ARG A 65 -14.60 -15.84 -10.32
N SER A 66 -15.61 -15.59 -9.50
CA SER A 66 -16.94 -16.15 -9.70
C SER A 66 -17.62 -15.48 -10.90
N PRO A 67 -18.22 -16.24 -11.84
CA PRO A 67 -18.97 -15.67 -12.96
C PRO A 67 -20.25 -14.94 -12.53
N THR A 68 -20.72 -15.18 -11.31
CA THR A 68 -21.92 -14.52 -10.74
C THR A 68 -21.64 -13.18 -10.07
N TYR A 69 -20.36 -12.85 -9.84
CA TYR A 69 -19.99 -11.58 -9.23
C TYR A 69 -19.58 -10.56 -10.30
N PRO A 70 -20.07 -9.32 -10.23
CA PRO A 70 -19.69 -8.27 -11.18
C PRO A 70 -18.19 -7.97 -11.06
N LYS A 71 -17.55 -7.65 -12.19
CA LYS A 71 -16.12 -7.26 -12.24
C LYS A 71 -15.84 -5.96 -11.49
N TYR A 72 -14.58 -5.74 -11.13
CA TYR A 72 -14.14 -4.53 -10.43
C TYR A 72 -14.51 -3.28 -11.23
N LYS A 73 -15.36 -2.42 -10.66
CA LYS A 73 -15.73 -1.11 -11.25
C LYS A 73 -14.61 -0.09 -11.06
N TYR A 74 -14.01 -0.08 -9.87
CA TYR A 74 -12.89 0.75 -9.48
C TYR A 74 -11.64 -0.12 -9.41
N ARG A 75 -10.47 0.45 -9.74
CA ARG A 75 -9.22 -0.26 -9.49
C ARG A 75 -8.94 -0.25 -8.00
N VAL A 76 -8.54 -1.39 -7.44
CA VAL A 76 -8.07 -1.46 -6.05
C VAL A 76 -6.56 -1.69 -6.07
N ARG A 77 -5.82 -0.85 -5.34
CA ARG A 77 -4.38 -0.91 -5.19
C ARG A 77 -4.05 -1.28 -3.75
N PHE A 78 -3.41 -2.42 -3.57
CA PHE A 78 -2.91 -2.88 -2.28
C PHE A 78 -1.45 -2.50 -2.15
N CYS A 79 -1.06 -1.82 -1.08
CA CYS A 79 0.32 -1.41 -0.87
C CYS A 79 0.84 -1.82 0.52
N TRP A 80 2.08 -2.27 0.54
CA TRP A 80 2.90 -2.49 1.72
C TRP A 80 4.00 -1.45 1.72
N TRP A 81 3.95 -0.53 2.67
CA TRP A 81 4.89 0.57 2.76
C TRP A 81 6.16 0.11 3.47
N GLY A 82 7.32 0.42 2.90
CA GLY A 82 8.60 0.19 3.57
C GLY A 82 9.04 1.43 4.37
N ALA A 83 9.91 1.21 5.37
CA ALA A 83 10.58 2.27 6.16
C ALA A 83 9.66 3.26 6.90
N GLU A 84 8.51 2.79 7.36
CA GLU A 84 7.72 3.43 8.41
C GLU A 84 8.37 3.47 9.81
N GLU A 85 9.22 2.50 10.22
CA GLU A 85 9.88 2.42 11.55
C GLU A 85 10.80 3.62 11.80
N ILE A 86 11.15 4.32 10.71
CA ILE A 86 12.03 5.49 10.71
C ILE A 86 11.24 6.79 10.46
N GLY A 87 9.90 6.72 10.36
CA GLY A 87 9.00 7.88 10.31
C GLY A 87 8.13 8.01 9.06
N LEU A 88 7.32 6.98 8.74
CA LEU A 88 6.28 7.03 7.67
C LEU A 88 6.80 7.26 6.24
N LEU A 89 8.09 7.02 5.96
CA LEU A 89 8.72 7.48 4.72
C LEU A 89 8.11 6.87 3.45
N GLY A 90 7.66 5.62 3.49
CA GLY A 90 7.10 4.91 2.35
C GLY A 90 5.78 5.49 1.83
N SER A 91 4.78 5.64 2.70
CA SER A 91 3.45 6.16 2.31
C SER A 91 3.53 7.64 1.91
N ASP A 92 4.39 8.40 2.58
CA ASP A 92 4.63 9.81 2.35
C ASP A 92 5.35 10.04 1.00
N TYR A 93 6.31 9.18 0.67
CA TYR A 93 6.93 9.13 -0.66
C TYR A 93 5.90 8.78 -1.74
N HIS A 94 5.04 7.78 -1.51
CA HIS A 94 4.01 7.39 -2.47
C HIS A 94 3.07 8.55 -2.82
N VAL A 95 2.59 9.29 -1.82
CA VAL A 95 1.72 10.45 -2.05
C VAL A 95 2.46 11.60 -2.75
N LYS A 96 3.73 11.85 -2.42
CA LYS A 96 4.55 12.87 -3.10
C LYS A 96 4.73 12.54 -4.59
N GLN A 97 5.05 11.28 -4.91
CA GLN A 97 5.14 10.82 -6.30
C GLN A 97 3.79 10.98 -7.01
N ALA A 98 2.69 10.64 -6.35
CA ALA A 98 1.36 10.76 -6.95
C ALA A 98 0.96 12.21 -7.24
N LYS A 99 1.37 13.17 -6.41
CA LYS A 99 1.13 14.60 -6.63
C LYS A 99 1.83 15.14 -7.87
N THR A 100 3.00 14.61 -8.21
CA THR A 100 3.82 15.08 -9.34
C THR A 100 3.67 14.23 -10.59
N SER A 101 3.02 13.08 -10.49
CA SER A 101 2.84 12.18 -11.63
C SER A 101 1.85 12.75 -12.65
N ASN A 102 2.12 12.46 -13.94
CA ASN A 102 1.18 12.68 -15.04
C ASN A 102 0.62 11.38 -15.62
N ALA A 103 1.13 10.23 -15.16
CA ALA A 103 0.74 8.92 -15.66
C ALA A 103 -0.65 8.54 -15.13
N VAL A 104 -1.57 8.16 -16.03
CA VAL A 104 -2.91 7.70 -15.66
C VAL A 104 -2.82 6.54 -14.67
N GLY A 105 -3.49 6.68 -13.54
CA GLY A 105 -3.48 5.72 -12.45
C GLY A 105 -2.37 5.93 -11.42
N GLU A 106 -1.43 6.82 -11.66
CA GLU A 106 -0.42 7.20 -10.68
C GLU A 106 -0.63 8.61 -10.15
N ARG A 107 -1.65 9.34 -10.62
CA ARG A 107 -1.92 10.72 -10.19
C ARG A 107 -2.72 10.72 -8.91
N LEU A 108 -2.46 11.70 -8.05
CA LEU A 108 -3.29 11.92 -6.86
C LEU A 108 -4.77 12.15 -7.22
N SER A 109 -5.06 12.78 -8.38
CA SER A 109 -6.43 13.01 -8.86
C SER A 109 -7.18 11.74 -9.24
N ASP A 110 -6.47 10.63 -9.47
CA ASP A 110 -7.09 9.34 -9.81
C ASP A 110 -7.51 8.57 -8.54
N TYR A 111 -7.17 9.05 -7.34
CA TYR A 111 -7.43 8.36 -6.09
C TYR A 111 -8.77 8.80 -5.52
N LEU A 112 -9.68 7.85 -5.31
CA LEU A 112 -10.96 8.10 -4.66
C LEU A 112 -10.82 8.15 -3.14
N ILE A 113 -10.06 7.20 -2.59
CA ILE A 113 -9.80 7.03 -1.17
C ILE A 113 -8.40 6.42 -1.02
N ASN A 114 -7.63 6.91 -0.05
CA ASN A 114 -6.36 6.31 0.37
C ASN A 114 -6.46 5.98 1.86
N LEU A 115 -6.53 4.69 2.18
CA LEU A 115 -6.63 4.19 3.54
C LEU A 115 -5.27 3.62 3.93
N ASN A 116 -4.75 4.07 5.06
CA ASN A 116 -3.51 3.57 5.62
C ASN A 116 -3.80 3.05 7.03
N TYR A 117 -3.51 1.77 7.27
CA TYR A 117 -3.78 1.07 8.51
C TYR A 117 -2.50 0.53 9.14
#